data_AF-A1U710-F1
#
_entry.id   AF-A1U710-F1
#
_cell.length_a   1.000
_cell.length_b   1.000
_cell.length_c   1.000
_cell.angle_alpha   90.00
_cell.angle_beta   90.00
_cell.angle_gamma   90.00
#
_symmetry.space_group_name_H-M   'P 1'
#
loop_
_entity.id
_entity.type
_entity.pdbx_description
1 polymer ?
#
loop_
_entity_poly.entity_id
_entity_poly.type
_entity_poly.pdbx_seq_one_letter_code
_entity_poly.pdbx_strand_id
1 'polypeptide(L)'
;MSKKNHMDMSPHAPLDGVNVSEAGFKGRSKLAGSTSPSYYGSFAYRSDAIPEQSNQTQELNRTGLDRSASLRLPWGNTREVMPPAFISRDPPKKLRRLEKKEDLAAKYGLHVENNHECFRHAPLAFQARFFDMMSIAGKIWAYIVSPGYLITLILMSPLFTPSGRNYYEYLQSLGLPEFIMLGGGWILILIADLAFRLFPKWLLRNGRGPEWEFNRRTGMIKVWQYPRKIPFLPRKPPVVVEKPFYEFDAWCCARVDRFGSLFDLVA
;
A
#
# COMPACT_ATOMS: atom_id res chain seq x y z
N MET A 1 -33.79 -57.78 29.01
CA MET A 1 -32.90 -57.62 27.83
C MET A 1 -33.15 -56.22 27.29
N SER A 2 -32.23 -55.29 27.08
CA SER A 2 -30.78 -55.30 26.91
C SER A 2 -30.20 -53.94 27.35
N LYS A 3 -28.88 -53.89 27.46
CA LYS A 3 -27.98 -52.92 28.09
C LYS A 3 -27.91 -51.53 27.42
N LYS A 4 -27.81 -50.49 28.29
CA LYS A 4 -26.65 -49.58 28.47
C LYS A 4 -25.88 -49.15 27.19
N ASN A 5 -25.78 -47.84 26.93
CA ASN A 5 -24.55 -47.06 27.19
C ASN A 5 -24.68 -45.60 26.72
N HIS A 6 -24.33 -44.71 27.65
CA HIS A 6 -24.02 -43.31 27.51
C HIS A 6 -22.58 -43.20 26.98
N MET A 7 -22.32 -42.34 25.99
CA MET A 7 -20.96 -41.93 25.60
C MET A 7 -20.98 -40.45 25.21
N ASP A 8 -20.25 -39.66 26.01
CA ASP A 8 -19.71 -38.35 25.68
C ASP A 8 -18.84 -38.41 24.42
N MET A 9 -18.93 -37.39 23.57
CA MET A 9 -17.86 -37.05 22.63
C MET A 9 -17.61 -35.54 22.62
N SER A 10 -16.47 -35.21 23.25
CA SER A 10 -15.75 -33.94 23.17
C SER A 10 -15.27 -33.63 21.74
N PRO A 11 -15.19 -32.36 21.33
CA PRO A 11 -14.79 -31.97 19.98
C PRO A 11 -13.31 -32.24 19.67
N HIS A 12 -13.09 -32.70 18.45
CA HIS A 12 -11.83 -33.14 17.87
C HIS A 12 -10.67 -32.14 18.00
N ALA A 13 -9.54 -32.69 18.45
CA ALA A 13 -8.20 -32.12 18.40
C ALA A 13 -7.65 -32.00 16.96
N PRO A 14 -6.68 -31.09 16.71
CA PRO A 14 -6.10 -30.87 15.38
C PRO A 14 -5.00 -31.89 15.05
N LEU A 15 -4.89 -32.19 13.75
CA LEU A 15 -3.95 -33.12 13.14
C LEU A 15 -2.50 -32.61 13.14
N ASP A 16 -1.59 -33.53 13.44
CA ASP A 16 -0.14 -33.40 13.46
C ASP A 16 0.52 -33.14 12.10
N GLY A 17 1.65 -32.43 12.15
CA GLY A 17 2.89 -32.92 11.51
C GLY A 17 3.21 -32.44 10.10
N VAL A 18 3.79 -31.23 9.97
CA VAL A 18 4.67 -30.90 8.84
C VAL A 18 6.08 -30.66 9.38
N ASN A 19 6.96 -31.63 9.10
CA ASN A 19 8.39 -31.58 9.37
C ASN A 19 9.05 -30.46 8.55
N VAL A 20 9.63 -29.47 9.22
CA VAL A 20 10.59 -28.54 8.63
C VAL A 20 11.97 -28.93 9.13
N SER A 21 12.83 -29.32 8.20
CA SER A 21 14.22 -29.69 8.43
C SER A 21 15.03 -28.52 8.99
N GLU A 22 15.44 -28.64 10.26
CA GLU A 22 16.45 -27.78 10.89
C GLU A 22 17.83 -28.02 10.24
N ALA A 23 18.34 -27.00 9.54
CA ALA A 23 19.77 -26.88 9.28
C ALA A 23 20.41 -26.19 10.48
N GLY A 24 21.27 -26.92 11.18
CA GLY A 24 21.78 -26.55 12.50
C GLY A 24 22.73 -25.36 12.53
N PHE A 25 22.65 -24.63 13.63
CA PHE A 25 23.73 -23.78 14.13
C PHE A 25 23.83 -23.97 15.65
N LYS A 26 24.91 -24.60 16.11
CA LYS A 26 25.22 -24.82 17.53
C LYS A 26 25.94 -23.60 18.09
N GLY A 27 25.21 -22.73 18.78
CA GLY A 27 25.76 -21.70 19.67
C GLY A 27 25.04 -21.78 21.02
N ARG A 28 25.70 -22.33 22.03
CA ARG A 28 25.15 -22.55 23.37
C ARG A 28 25.62 -21.41 24.28
N SER A 29 24.73 -20.47 24.62
CA SER A 29 24.90 -19.59 25.77
C SER A 29 23.68 -19.75 26.70
N LYS A 30 23.90 -20.47 27.81
CA LYS A 30 22.96 -20.53 28.93
C LYS A 30 22.99 -19.17 29.64
N LEU A 31 21.88 -18.46 29.63
CA LEU A 31 21.55 -17.47 30.65
C LEU A 31 20.15 -17.81 31.17
N ALA A 32 20.10 -18.20 32.43
CA ALA A 32 18.88 -18.48 33.15
C ALA A 32 18.29 -17.15 33.65
N GLY A 33 16.99 -16.94 33.45
CA GLY A 33 16.23 -15.88 34.10
C GLY A 33 15.07 -15.36 33.26
N SER A 34 13.84 -15.60 33.76
CA SER A 34 12.53 -15.12 33.29
C SER A 34 11.88 -15.85 32.11
N THR A 35 11.18 -16.95 32.41
CA THR A 35 10.08 -17.49 31.58
C THR A 35 8.82 -16.64 31.77
N SER A 36 8.87 -15.38 31.34
CA SER A 36 7.71 -14.71 30.77
C SER A 36 7.80 -14.92 29.26
N PRO A 37 6.74 -15.34 28.55
CA PRO A 37 6.78 -15.35 27.10
C PRO A 37 7.08 -13.92 26.65
N SER A 38 8.25 -13.70 26.06
CA SER A 38 8.64 -12.40 25.54
C SER A 38 7.52 -11.88 24.65
N TYR A 39 7.01 -10.69 24.95
CA TYR A 39 5.91 -10.07 24.19
C TYR A 39 6.25 -10.02 22.68
N TYR A 40 7.52 -9.77 22.41
CA TYR A 40 8.16 -9.75 21.10
C TYR A 40 8.80 -11.11 20.78
N GLY A 41 8.66 -11.55 19.52
CA GLY A 41 9.23 -12.76 18.97
C GLY A 41 10.75 -12.68 18.81
N SER A 42 11.37 -13.81 18.45
CA SER A 42 12.83 -13.94 18.38
C SER A 42 13.50 -13.08 17.31
N PHE A 43 12.78 -12.75 16.23
CA PHE A 43 13.27 -11.90 15.13
C PHE A 43 12.86 -10.44 15.27
N ALA A 44 12.06 -10.10 16.29
CA ALA A 44 11.68 -8.73 16.55
C ALA A 44 12.91 -7.88 16.87
N TYR A 45 12.86 -6.63 16.44
CA TYR A 45 13.92 -5.69 16.76
C TYR A 45 14.04 -5.56 18.28
N ARG A 46 15.26 -5.76 18.76
CA ARG A 46 15.64 -5.70 20.16
C ARG A 46 16.96 -4.97 20.26
N SER A 47 16.98 -3.83 20.95
CA SER A 47 18.19 -3.04 21.14
C SER A 47 19.28 -3.81 21.90
N ASP A 48 18.87 -4.80 22.71
CA ASP A 48 19.77 -5.68 23.47
C ASP A 48 20.28 -6.89 22.68
N ALA A 49 19.71 -7.18 21.50
CA ALA A 49 19.99 -8.39 20.74
C ALA A 49 19.95 -8.12 19.23
N ILE A 50 20.91 -7.32 18.74
CA ILE A 50 21.08 -7.07 17.30
C ILE A 50 21.83 -8.24 16.66
N PRO A 51 21.29 -8.86 15.59
CA PRO A 51 21.96 -9.95 14.89
C PRO A 51 23.21 -9.46 14.14
N GLU A 52 24.14 -10.37 13.89
CA GLU A 52 25.34 -10.05 13.11
C GLU A 52 24.96 -9.71 11.65
N GLN A 53 25.48 -8.58 11.18
CA GLN A 53 25.26 -8.09 9.83
C GLN A 53 26.17 -8.83 8.84
N SER A 54 25.62 -9.24 7.70
CA SER A 54 26.40 -9.87 6.63
C SER A 54 27.42 -8.90 6.05
N ASN A 55 28.57 -9.43 5.63
CA ASN A 55 29.63 -8.61 5.03
C ASN A 55 29.14 -7.98 3.71
N GLN A 56 29.37 -6.68 3.54
CA GLN A 56 28.93 -5.87 2.40
C GLN A 56 29.35 -6.47 1.03
N THR A 57 30.51 -7.10 0.95
CA THR A 57 31.02 -7.70 -0.29
C THR A 57 30.19 -8.90 -0.77
N GLN A 58 29.46 -9.55 0.13
CA GLN A 58 28.67 -10.74 -0.14
C GLN A 58 27.24 -10.43 -0.59
N GLU A 59 26.79 -9.17 -0.49
CA GLU A 59 25.43 -8.79 -0.88
C GLU A 59 25.29 -8.65 -2.40
N LEU A 60 24.53 -9.59 -2.98
CA LEU A 60 24.29 -9.73 -4.43
C LEU A 60 23.24 -8.76 -4.99
N ASN A 61 22.56 -7.98 -4.15
CA ASN A 61 21.42 -7.15 -4.55
C ASN A 61 21.81 -5.80 -5.18
N ARG A 62 23.10 -5.49 -5.40
CA ARG A 62 23.58 -4.23 -5.99
C ARG A 62 24.60 -4.44 -7.11
N THR A 63 24.64 -3.47 -8.01
CA THR A 63 25.63 -3.38 -9.10
C THR A 63 27.03 -3.09 -8.55
N GLY A 64 28.08 -3.52 -9.27
CA GLY A 64 29.46 -3.43 -8.78
C GLY A 64 29.97 -1.99 -8.54
N LEU A 65 29.47 -1.01 -9.30
CA LEU A 65 29.82 0.40 -9.14
C LEU A 65 29.26 0.96 -7.82
N ASP A 66 27.97 0.71 -7.55
CA ASP A 66 27.32 1.10 -6.30
C ASP A 66 28.01 0.48 -5.09
N ARG A 67 28.48 -0.77 -5.20
CA ARG A 67 29.20 -1.46 -4.12
C ARG A 67 30.52 -0.77 -3.75
N SER A 68 31.19 -0.11 -4.69
CA SER A 68 32.48 0.56 -4.48
C SER A 68 32.34 1.99 -3.91
N ALA A 69 31.22 2.65 -4.19
CA ALA A 69 30.98 4.04 -3.81
C ALA A 69 30.00 4.19 -2.63
N SER A 70 29.50 3.09 -2.08
CA SER A 70 28.61 3.10 -0.91
C SER A 70 29.20 2.29 0.23
N LEU A 71 28.93 2.72 1.46
CA LEU A 71 29.28 2.03 2.69
C LEU A 71 27.99 1.68 3.42
N ARG A 72 27.79 0.41 3.78
CA ARG A 72 26.64 0.03 4.61
C ARG A 72 26.89 0.49 6.04
N LEU A 73 25.89 1.11 6.65
CA LEU A 73 25.98 1.49 8.05
C LEU A 73 25.80 0.25 8.96
N PRO A 74 26.57 0.18 10.06
CA PRO A 74 26.44 -0.92 11.01
C PRO A 74 25.07 -0.88 11.70
N TRP A 75 24.45 -2.04 11.88
CA TRP A 75 23.25 -2.15 12.70
C TRP A 75 23.56 -1.83 14.17
N GLY A 76 22.56 -1.31 14.89
CA GLY A 76 22.60 -1.21 16.36
C GLY A 76 23.00 0.14 16.95
N ASN A 77 23.46 1.10 16.14
CA ASN A 77 23.73 2.47 16.62
C ASN A 77 22.60 3.42 16.23
N THR A 78 21.36 2.97 16.41
CA THR A 78 20.16 3.70 16.03
C THR A 78 19.76 4.60 17.18
N ARG A 79 19.58 5.89 16.89
CA ARG A 79 18.87 6.79 17.80
C ARG A 79 17.38 6.67 17.50
N GLU A 80 16.53 6.89 18.50
CA GLU A 80 15.11 7.10 18.25
C GLU A 80 14.96 8.38 17.42
N VAL A 81 14.86 8.21 16.10
CA VAL A 81 14.62 9.31 15.18
C VAL A 81 13.11 9.38 14.97
N MET A 82 12.51 10.44 15.48
CA MET A 82 11.11 10.73 15.21
C MET A 82 10.96 11.02 13.71
N PRO A 83 10.08 10.29 12.98
CA PRO A 83 9.90 10.55 11.55
C PRO A 83 9.55 12.03 11.34
N PRO A 84 10.06 12.69 10.29
CA PRO A 84 9.80 14.11 10.05
C PRO A 84 8.30 14.46 10.02
N ALA A 85 7.45 13.50 9.65
CA ALA A 85 6.00 13.62 9.69
C ALA A 85 5.43 13.89 11.10
N PHE A 86 6.05 13.37 12.16
CA PHE A 86 5.67 13.66 13.55
C PHE A 86 6.21 15.00 14.05
N ILE A 87 7.32 15.48 13.47
CA ILE A 87 7.83 16.84 13.71
C ILE A 87 6.90 17.86 13.02
N SER A 88 6.30 17.47 11.89
CA SER A 88 5.23 18.24 11.27
C SER A 88 4.07 18.35 12.26
N ARG A 89 3.73 19.58 12.64
CA ARG A 89 2.62 19.86 13.57
C ARG A 89 1.30 19.55 12.87
N ASP A 90 0.91 18.28 12.86
CA ASP A 90 -0.42 17.91 12.44
C ASP A 90 -1.44 18.39 13.48
N PRO A 91 -2.37 19.29 13.11
CA PRO A 91 -3.32 19.82 14.08
C PRO A 91 -4.17 18.67 14.63
N PRO A 92 -4.61 18.72 15.90
CA PRO A 92 -5.43 17.66 16.51
C PRO A 92 -6.66 17.29 15.69
N LYS A 93 -7.23 18.25 14.95
CA LYS A 93 -8.35 18.04 14.03
C LYS A 93 -8.03 17.10 12.86
N LYS A 94 -6.79 17.12 12.36
CA LYS A 94 -6.32 16.23 11.28
C LYS A 94 -6.10 14.83 11.82
N LEU A 95 -5.47 14.69 12.99
CA LEU A 95 -5.25 13.40 13.65
C LEU A 95 -6.58 12.67 13.93
N ARG A 96 -7.56 13.36 14.53
CA ARG A 96 -8.92 12.80 14.74
C ARG A 96 -9.61 12.38 13.44
N ARG A 97 -9.34 13.05 12.33
CA ARG A 97 -9.89 12.66 11.01
C ARG A 97 -9.21 11.40 10.46
N LEU A 98 -7.94 11.17 10.77
CA LEU A 98 -7.20 9.98 10.37
C LEU A 98 -7.66 8.78 11.21
N GLU A 99 -7.75 8.91 12.53
CA GLU A 99 -8.30 7.89 13.42
C GLU A 99 -9.71 7.47 12.99
N LYS A 100 -10.59 8.44 12.70
CA LYS A 100 -11.94 8.16 12.18
C LYS A 100 -11.92 7.42 10.84
N LYS A 101 -10.90 7.59 9.99
CA LYS A 101 -10.77 6.85 8.73
C LYS A 101 -10.32 5.41 8.96
N GLU A 102 -9.50 5.15 9.98
CA GLU A 102 -9.10 3.80 10.36
C GLU A 102 -10.31 3.00 10.88
N ASP A 103 -11.19 3.64 11.66
CA ASP A 103 -12.48 3.03 12.05
C ASP A 103 -13.34 2.66 10.83
N LEU A 104 -13.29 3.48 9.77
CA LEU A 104 -13.99 3.16 8.52
C LEU A 104 -13.37 1.95 7.82
N ALA A 105 -12.05 1.77 7.87
CA ALA A 105 -11.40 0.60 7.31
C ALA A 105 -11.88 -0.68 8.01
N ALA A 106 -11.96 -0.66 9.34
CA ALA A 106 -12.55 -1.75 10.12
C ALA A 106 -14.04 -1.96 9.78
N LYS A 107 -14.83 -0.88 9.69
CA LYS A 107 -16.27 -0.92 9.37
C LYS A 107 -16.58 -1.59 8.02
N TYR A 108 -15.74 -1.33 7.00
CA TYR A 108 -15.90 -1.92 5.68
C TYR A 108 -15.16 -3.26 5.52
N GLY A 109 -14.52 -3.74 6.60
CA GLY A 109 -13.79 -5.01 6.61
C GLY A 109 -12.56 -5.00 5.72
N LEU A 110 -11.88 -3.85 5.58
CA LEU A 110 -10.70 -3.74 4.75
C LEU A 110 -9.55 -4.61 5.27
N HIS A 111 -8.74 -5.17 4.37
CA HIS A 111 -7.53 -5.91 4.76
C HIS A 111 -6.37 -4.99 5.19
N VAL A 112 -6.59 -3.70 5.34
CA VAL A 112 -5.58 -2.76 5.83
C VAL A 112 -5.59 -2.82 7.36
N GLU A 113 -4.42 -2.98 7.96
CA GLU A 113 -4.24 -2.92 9.41
C GLU A 113 -3.14 -1.91 9.69
N ASN A 114 -3.44 -0.92 10.52
CA ASN A 114 -2.48 0.09 10.92
C ASN A 114 -2.49 0.16 12.45
N ASN A 115 -1.76 -0.75 13.06
CA ASN A 115 -1.57 -0.78 14.50
C ASN A 115 -0.09 -0.51 14.80
N HIS A 116 0.21 -0.04 16.00
CA HIS A 116 1.59 0.21 16.44
C HIS A 116 2.49 -1.04 16.35
N GLU A 117 1.90 -2.24 16.37
CA GLU A 117 2.60 -3.52 16.22
C GLU A 117 2.60 -4.08 14.79
N CYS A 118 1.55 -3.82 14.01
CA CYS A 118 1.34 -4.46 12.71
C CYS A 118 0.89 -3.43 11.68
N PHE A 119 1.68 -3.29 10.63
CA PHE A 119 1.40 -2.46 9.47
C PHE A 119 1.14 -3.37 8.29
N ARG A 120 -0.14 -3.55 7.92
CA ARG A 120 -0.56 -4.33 6.75
C ARG A 120 -1.09 -3.41 5.68
N HIS A 121 -0.41 -3.38 4.54
CA HIS A 121 -0.87 -2.67 3.37
C HIS A 121 -1.68 -3.57 2.46
N ALA A 122 -2.85 -3.10 2.03
CA ALA A 122 -3.68 -3.76 1.04
C ALA A 122 -4.11 -2.76 -0.04
N PRO A 123 -3.93 -3.09 -1.33
CA PRO A 123 -4.43 -2.27 -2.41
C PRO A 123 -5.95 -2.22 -2.38
N LEU A 124 -6.50 -1.04 -2.70
CA LEU A 124 -7.92 -0.89 -2.92
C LEU A 124 -8.41 -1.81 -4.03
N ALA A 125 -9.70 -2.18 -3.95
CA ALA A 125 -10.34 -2.98 -4.99
C ALA A 125 -10.16 -2.32 -6.36
N PHE A 126 -10.04 -3.16 -7.41
CA PHE A 126 -9.94 -2.66 -8.77
C PHE A 126 -11.12 -1.75 -9.16
N GLN A 127 -12.31 -2.07 -8.65
CA GLN A 127 -13.54 -1.29 -8.87
C GLN A 127 -13.42 0.12 -8.27
N ALA A 128 -13.06 0.24 -6.98
CA ALA A 128 -12.85 1.55 -6.38
C ALA A 128 -11.78 2.37 -7.11
N ARG A 129 -10.66 1.74 -7.49
CA ARG A 129 -9.61 2.40 -8.27
C ARG A 129 -10.10 2.89 -9.64
N PHE A 130 -10.96 2.09 -10.29
CA PHE A 130 -11.54 2.45 -11.59
C PHE A 130 -12.45 3.68 -11.49
N PHE A 131 -13.37 3.73 -10.51
CA PHE A 131 -14.25 4.88 -10.32
C PHE A 131 -13.50 6.12 -9.81
N ASP A 132 -12.47 5.94 -8.98
CA ASP A 132 -11.59 7.04 -8.57
C ASP A 132 -10.84 7.63 -9.77
N MET A 133 -10.26 6.78 -10.62
CA MET A 133 -9.64 7.20 -11.88
C MET A 133 -10.63 7.88 -12.82
N MET A 134 -11.87 7.40 -12.90
CA MET A 134 -12.95 8.03 -13.67
C MET A 134 -13.27 9.44 -13.15
N SER A 135 -13.30 9.63 -11.82
CA SER A 135 -13.50 10.95 -11.22
C SER A 135 -12.34 11.90 -11.53
N ILE A 136 -11.10 11.42 -11.46
CA ILE A 136 -9.90 12.21 -11.79
C ILE A 136 -9.92 12.61 -13.27
N ALA A 137 -10.17 11.66 -14.17
CA ALA A 137 -10.29 11.92 -15.60
C ALA A 137 -11.44 12.90 -15.90
N GLY A 138 -12.58 12.75 -15.23
CA GLY A 138 -13.72 13.65 -15.33
C GLY A 138 -13.37 15.08 -14.88
N LYS A 139 -12.58 15.26 -13.82
CA LYS A 139 -12.09 16.58 -13.38
C LYS A 139 -11.15 17.21 -14.42
N ILE A 140 -10.20 16.44 -14.93
CA ILE A 140 -9.29 16.91 -15.97
C ILE A 140 -10.09 17.37 -17.20
N TRP A 141 -11.06 16.56 -17.62
CA TRP A 141 -11.96 16.91 -18.72
C TRP A 141 -12.76 18.19 -18.43
N ALA A 142 -13.43 18.25 -17.28
CA ALA A 142 -14.29 19.38 -16.92
C ALA A 142 -13.54 20.70 -16.75
N TYR A 143 -12.30 20.67 -16.25
CA TYR A 143 -11.52 21.88 -15.98
C TYR A 143 -10.55 22.27 -17.10
N ILE A 144 -10.21 21.37 -18.01
CA ILE A 144 -9.27 21.66 -19.11
C ILE A 144 -9.96 21.59 -20.46
N VAL A 145 -10.61 20.45 -20.76
CA VAL A 145 -11.22 20.19 -22.08
C VAL A 145 -12.48 21.02 -22.29
N SER A 146 -13.43 20.99 -21.34
CA SER A 146 -14.68 21.74 -21.44
C SER A 146 -14.47 23.25 -21.64
N PRO A 147 -13.65 23.97 -20.85
CA PRO A 147 -13.44 25.41 -21.07
C PRO A 147 -12.65 25.70 -22.35
N GLY A 148 -11.66 24.87 -22.71
CA GLY A 148 -10.95 25.01 -23.98
C GLY A 148 -11.90 24.88 -25.18
N TYR A 149 -12.78 23.88 -25.15
CA TYR A 149 -13.79 23.67 -26.19
C TYR A 149 -14.83 24.80 -26.22
N LEU A 150 -15.26 25.29 -25.06
CA LEU A 150 -16.16 26.44 -24.96
C LEU A 150 -15.56 27.70 -25.62
N ILE A 151 -14.27 27.95 -25.42
CA ILE A 151 -13.56 29.05 -26.11
C ILE A 151 -13.59 28.85 -27.62
N THR A 152 -13.36 27.62 -28.12
CA THR A 152 -13.43 27.34 -29.57
C THR A 152 -14.83 27.57 -30.14
N LEU A 153 -15.90 27.18 -29.41
CA LEU A 153 -17.27 27.45 -29.84
C LEU A 153 -17.55 28.95 -29.89
N ILE A 154 -17.08 29.72 -28.91
CA ILE A 154 -17.24 31.18 -28.91
C ILE A 154 -16.50 31.79 -30.11
N LEU A 155 -15.27 31.38 -30.39
CA LEU A 155 -14.49 31.92 -31.52
C LEU A 155 -15.12 31.57 -32.88
N MET A 156 -15.69 30.38 -33.01
CA MET A 156 -16.39 29.92 -34.21
C MET A 156 -17.83 30.44 -34.32
N SER A 157 -18.30 31.19 -33.32
CA SER A 157 -19.65 31.74 -33.35
C SER A 157 -19.76 32.88 -34.38
N PRO A 158 -20.99 33.18 -34.86
CA PRO A 158 -21.24 34.29 -35.79
C PRO A 158 -20.84 35.68 -35.24
N LEU A 159 -20.54 35.79 -33.94
CA LEU A 159 -20.07 37.03 -33.30
C LEU A 159 -18.62 37.39 -33.68
N PHE A 160 -17.77 36.38 -33.90
CA PHE A 160 -16.34 36.57 -34.17
C PHE A 160 -15.93 36.13 -35.57
N THR A 161 -16.69 35.20 -36.17
CA THR A 161 -16.45 34.72 -37.53
C THR A 161 -17.63 35.09 -38.42
N PRO A 162 -17.43 35.91 -39.48
CA PRO A 162 -18.48 36.26 -40.44
C PRO A 162 -19.01 35.01 -41.13
N SER A 163 -20.06 34.47 -40.53
CA SER A 163 -20.80 33.31 -41.01
C SER A 163 -22.13 33.87 -41.47
N GLY A 164 -22.58 33.57 -42.68
CA GLY A 164 -23.90 34.00 -43.16
C GLY A 164 -25.10 33.39 -42.39
N ARG A 165 -24.87 32.87 -41.17
CA ARG A 165 -25.83 32.20 -40.30
C ARG A 165 -26.17 33.07 -39.11
N ASN A 166 -27.44 33.09 -38.73
CA ASN A 166 -27.89 33.79 -37.54
C ASN A 166 -27.45 33.04 -36.27
N TYR A 167 -27.33 33.75 -35.14
CA TYR A 167 -26.95 33.15 -33.84
C TYR A 167 -27.88 31.99 -33.43
N TYR A 168 -29.17 32.11 -33.73
CA TYR A 168 -30.16 31.08 -33.45
C TYR A 168 -29.93 29.79 -34.26
N GLU A 169 -29.61 29.92 -35.55
CA GLU A 169 -29.26 28.78 -36.42
C GLU A 169 -27.96 28.10 -35.97
N TYR A 170 -27.00 28.89 -35.50
CA TYR A 170 -25.77 28.37 -34.92
C TYR A 170 -26.04 27.53 -33.65
N LEU A 171 -26.87 28.02 -32.72
CA LEU A 171 -27.25 27.26 -31.52
C LEU A 171 -28.02 25.97 -31.87
N GLN A 172 -28.91 26.01 -32.85
CA GLN A 172 -29.61 24.80 -33.31
C GLN A 172 -28.68 23.78 -33.97
N SER A 173 -27.54 24.24 -34.50
CA SER A 173 -26.54 23.34 -35.08
C SER A 173 -25.68 22.62 -34.03
N LEU A 174 -25.71 23.07 -32.76
CA LEU A 174 -25.07 22.36 -31.66
C LEU A 174 -25.86 21.09 -31.36
N GLY A 175 -25.22 19.94 -31.52
CA GLY A 175 -25.81 18.64 -31.33
C GLY A 175 -25.25 17.91 -30.11
N LEU A 176 -25.46 16.59 -30.11
CA LEU A 176 -24.93 15.69 -29.10
C LEU A 176 -23.40 15.76 -28.89
N PRO A 177 -22.53 15.89 -29.91
CA PRO A 177 -21.09 15.90 -29.67
C PRO A 177 -20.64 17.12 -28.86
N GLU A 178 -21.26 18.29 -29.06
CA GLU A 178 -20.96 19.51 -28.32
C GLU A 178 -21.37 19.38 -26.85
N PHE A 179 -22.56 18.80 -26.59
CA PHE A 179 -23.00 18.51 -25.22
C PHE A 179 -22.09 17.50 -24.51
N ILE A 180 -21.61 16.47 -25.21
CA ILE A 180 -20.65 15.50 -24.65
C ILE A 180 -19.32 16.18 -24.33
N MET A 181 -18.81 17.03 -25.22
CA MET A 181 -17.55 17.74 -24.99
C MET A 181 -17.62 18.69 -23.80
N LEU A 182 -18.70 19.46 -23.67
CA LEU A 182 -18.89 20.41 -22.58
C LEU A 182 -19.28 19.74 -21.25
N GLY A 183 -20.22 18.79 -21.29
CA GLY A 183 -20.83 18.18 -20.10
C GLY A 183 -20.28 16.81 -19.70
N GLY A 184 -19.56 16.12 -20.60
CA GLY A 184 -19.11 14.74 -20.38
C GLY A 184 -18.24 14.55 -19.14
N GLY A 185 -17.32 15.50 -18.88
CA GLY A 185 -16.49 15.49 -17.67
C GLY A 185 -17.31 15.53 -16.38
N TRP A 186 -18.35 16.37 -16.34
CA TRP A 186 -19.27 16.47 -15.20
C TRP A 186 -20.08 15.20 -15.00
N ILE A 187 -20.55 14.59 -16.09
CA ILE A 187 -21.28 13.31 -16.05
C ILE A 187 -20.40 12.21 -15.45
N LEU A 188 -19.13 12.11 -15.86
CA LEU A 188 -18.19 11.13 -15.30
C LEU A 188 -17.97 11.31 -13.80
N ILE A 189 -17.83 12.56 -13.34
CA ILE A 189 -17.70 12.87 -11.91
C ILE A 189 -18.95 12.45 -11.15
N LEU A 190 -20.14 12.76 -11.67
CA LEU A 190 -21.42 12.41 -11.05
C LEU A 190 -21.61 10.90 -10.95
N ILE A 191 -21.29 10.15 -12.01
CA ILE A 191 -21.37 8.68 -12.02
C ILE A 191 -20.43 8.10 -10.96
N ALA A 192 -19.19 8.59 -10.87
CA ALA A 192 -18.24 8.14 -9.85
C ALA A 192 -18.73 8.43 -8.43
N ASP A 193 -19.19 9.65 -8.16
CA ASP A 193 -19.69 10.03 -6.83
C ASP A 193 -20.95 9.24 -6.44
N LEU A 194 -21.85 9.03 -7.39
CA LEU A 194 -23.06 8.21 -7.18
C LEU A 194 -22.70 6.76 -6.86
N ALA A 195 -21.73 6.18 -7.56
CA ALA A 195 -21.26 4.83 -7.29
C ALA A 195 -20.74 4.69 -5.85
N PHE A 196 -19.90 5.62 -5.39
CA PHE A 196 -19.36 5.62 -4.02
C PHE A 196 -20.43 5.82 -2.95
N ARG A 197 -21.48 6.61 -3.24
CA ARG A 197 -22.60 6.82 -2.30
C ARG A 197 -23.53 5.60 -2.20
N LEU A 198 -23.88 5.00 -3.34
CA LEU A 198 -24.86 3.90 -3.37
C LEU A 198 -24.25 2.55 -3.01
N PHE A 199 -23.02 2.28 -3.47
CA PHE A 199 -22.42 0.95 -3.38
C PHE A 199 -21.03 0.92 -2.70
N PRO A 200 -20.84 1.56 -1.53
CA PRO A 200 -19.53 1.64 -0.89
C PRO A 200 -18.99 0.26 -0.52
N LYS A 201 -19.84 -0.66 -0.04
CA LYS A 201 -19.44 -2.02 0.33
C LYS A 201 -18.95 -2.85 -0.85
N TRP A 202 -19.53 -2.67 -2.03
CA TRP A 202 -19.13 -3.39 -3.24
C TRP A 202 -17.83 -2.82 -3.79
N LEU A 203 -17.74 -1.48 -3.89
CA LEU A 203 -16.54 -0.77 -4.37
C LEU A 203 -15.32 -1.02 -3.48
N LEU A 204 -15.50 -0.96 -2.16
CA LEU A 204 -14.44 -1.13 -1.19
C LEU A 204 -14.22 -2.59 -0.80
N ARG A 205 -14.99 -3.54 -1.37
CA ARG A 205 -14.78 -4.96 -1.09
C ARG A 205 -13.36 -5.32 -1.47
N ASN A 206 -12.64 -5.88 -0.51
CA ASN A 206 -11.20 -6.13 -0.63
C ASN A 206 -10.79 -6.70 -1.98
N GLY A 207 -9.72 -6.12 -2.54
CA GLY A 207 -9.17 -6.45 -3.83
C GLY A 207 -8.45 -7.80 -3.84
N ARG A 208 -7.19 -7.81 -4.30
CA ARG A 208 -6.41 -9.05 -4.44
C ARG A 208 -5.99 -9.66 -3.09
N GLY A 209 -6.14 -8.92 -1.99
CA GLY A 209 -5.63 -9.24 -0.66
C GLY A 209 -4.53 -8.26 -0.25
N PRO A 210 -3.90 -8.42 0.94
CA PRO A 210 -2.77 -7.61 1.37
C PRO A 210 -1.54 -7.82 0.50
N GLU A 211 -0.78 -6.78 0.18
CA GLU A 211 0.45 -6.88 -0.62
C GLU A 211 1.67 -7.17 0.26
N TRP A 212 1.73 -6.52 1.41
CA TRP A 212 2.77 -6.75 2.39
C TRP A 212 2.27 -6.43 3.81
N GLU A 213 2.86 -7.10 4.79
CA GLU A 213 2.61 -6.90 6.20
C GLU A 213 3.95 -6.84 6.91
N PHE A 214 4.11 -5.82 7.72
CA PHE A 214 5.20 -5.69 8.64
C PHE A 214 4.68 -5.88 10.05
N ASN A 215 5.19 -6.89 10.73
CA ASN A 215 4.81 -7.20 12.10
C ASN A 215 6.01 -6.96 13.01
N ARG A 216 5.99 -5.88 13.78
CA ARG A 216 7.03 -5.53 14.76
C ARG A 216 7.08 -6.51 15.92
N ARG A 217 5.94 -7.11 16.27
CA ARG A 217 5.86 -8.11 17.33
C ARG A 217 6.66 -9.34 16.96
N THR A 218 6.60 -9.81 15.72
CA THR A 218 7.39 -10.97 15.27
C THR A 218 8.75 -10.58 14.68
N GLY A 219 8.90 -9.35 14.19
CA GLY A 219 10.06 -8.88 13.44
C GLY A 219 10.11 -9.34 12.00
N MET A 220 8.99 -9.83 11.47
CA MET A 220 8.92 -10.40 10.12
C MET A 220 8.18 -9.45 9.18
N ILE A 221 8.68 -9.36 7.95
CA ILE A 221 7.93 -8.85 6.80
C ILE A 221 7.39 -10.03 6.01
N LYS A 222 6.08 -10.00 5.77
CA LYS A 222 5.40 -10.91 4.85
C LYS A 222 5.10 -10.15 3.56
N VAL A 223 5.52 -10.71 2.43
CA VAL A 223 5.15 -10.19 1.12
C VAL A 223 4.31 -11.24 0.41
N TRP A 224 3.10 -10.86 -0.01
CA TRP A 224 2.22 -11.72 -0.78
C TRP A 224 2.43 -11.51 -2.28
N GLN A 225 2.86 -12.56 -2.95
CA GLN A 225 2.97 -12.58 -4.41
C GLN A 225 1.75 -13.28 -5.00
N TYR A 226 0.86 -12.46 -5.58
CA TYR A 226 -0.32 -12.96 -6.27
C TYR A 226 0.02 -13.30 -7.72
N PRO A 227 -0.18 -14.56 -8.17
CA PRO A 227 -0.03 -14.89 -9.57
C PRO A 227 -1.06 -14.11 -10.41
N ARG A 228 -0.68 -13.76 -11.64
CA ARG A 228 -1.58 -13.07 -12.57
C ARG A 228 -2.85 -13.90 -12.75
N LYS A 229 -4.02 -13.27 -12.55
CA LYS A 229 -5.30 -13.93 -12.79
C LYS A 229 -5.44 -14.19 -14.30
N ILE A 230 -5.47 -15.46 -14.69
CA ILE A 230 -5.84 -15.86 -16.04
C ILE A 230 -7.38 -15.89 -16.12
N PRO A 231 -7.99 -15.37 -17.19
CA PRO A 231 -9.43 -15.54 -17.41
C PRO A 231 -9.82 -17.02 -17.34
N PHE A 232 -10.98 -17.33 -16.75
CA PHE A 232 -11.58 -18.67 -16.67
C PHE A 232 -10.88 -19.70 -15.77
N LEU A 233 -9.67 -19.47 -15.27
CA LEU A 233 -9.06 -20.33 -14.26
C LEU A 233 -9.30 -19.82 -12.82
N PRO A 234 -9.49 -20.72 -11.84
CA PRO A 234 -9.51 -20.35 -10.44
C PRO A 234 -8.16 -19.74 -10.03
N ARG A 235 -8.20 -18.79 -9.09
CA ARG A 235 -6.97 -18.17 -8.57
C ARG A 235 -6.17 -19.20 -7.78
N LYS A 236 -4.89 -19.36 -8.14
CA LYS A 236 -3.93 -20.07 -7.29
C LYS A 236 -3.71 -19.28 -5.99
N PRO A 237 -3.45 -19.96 -4.86
CA PRO A 237 -3.13 -19.28 -3.60
C PRO A 237 -1.87 -18.41 -3.77
N PRO A 238 -1.77 -17.28 -3.05
CA PRO A 238 -0.59 -16.42 -3.10
C PRO A 238 0.62 -17.15 -2.52
N VAL A 239 1.80 -16.88 -3.10
CA VAL A 239 3.07 -17.28 -2.50
C VAL A 239 3.41 -16.24 -1.44
N VAL A 240 3.57 -16.67 -0.19
CA VAL A 240 3.95 -15.82 0.93
C VAL A 240 5.44 -15.95 1.16
N VAL A 241 6.17 -14.85 1.02
CA VAL A 241 7.59 -14.80 1.34
C VAL A 241 7.73 -14.07 2.66
N GLU A 242 8.22 -14.78 3.69
CA GLU A 242 8.49 -14.21 5.00
C GLU A 242 9.99 -14.01 5.16
N LYS A 243 10.41 -12.81 5.55
CA LYS A 243 11.81 -12.50 5.86
C LYS A 243 11.90 -11.67 7.14
N PRO A 244 12.95 -11.87 7.96
CA PRO A 244 13.19 -10.98 9.09
C PRO A 244 13.47 -9.57 8.56
N PHE A 245 12.90 -8.58 9.25
CA PHE A 245 13.15 -7.18 8.97
C PHE A 245 14.26 -6.67 9.86
N TYR A 246 15.29 -6.12 9.24
CA TYR A 246 16.33 -5.36 9.91
C TYR A 246 16.06 -3.90 9.61
N GLU A 247 15.77 -3.12 10.66
CA GLU A 247 15.10 -1.82 10.55
C GLU A 247 15.95 -0.73 9.87
N PHE A 248 17.21 -1.02 9.53
CA PHE A 248 18.17 -0.03 9.04
C PHE A 248 19.22 -0.62 8.09
N ASP A 249 18.85 -0.94 6.86
CA ASP A 249 19.80 -1.08 5.76
C ASP A 249 20.05 0.29 5.10
N ALA A 250 20.56 1.21 5.91
CA ALA A 250 20.98 2.52 5.43
C ALA A 250 22.40 2.43 4.85
N TRP A 251 22.59 3.13 3.75
CA TRP A 251 23.87 3.22 3.04
C TRP A 251 24.32 4.68 3.00
N CYS A 252 25.60 4.90 3.24
CA CYS A 252 26.24 6.17 2.95
C CYS A 252 26.88 6.06 1.56
N CYS A 253 26.34 6.77 0.57
CA CYS A 253 26.95 6.91 -0.73
C CYS A 253 27.96 8.06 -0.69
N ALA A 254 29.24 7.75 -0.93
CA ALA A 254 30.27 8.75 -1.10
C ALA A 254 30.30 9.20 -2.58
N ARG A 255 29.92 10.45 -2.85
CA ARG A 255 30.10 11.09 -4.15
C ARG A 255 31.26 12.07 -4.05
N VAL A 256 32.12 12.11 -5.06
CA VAL A 256 33.13 13.16 -5.18
C VAL A 256 32.53 14.28 -6.03
N ASP A 257 32.38 15.47 -5.46
CA ASP A 257 32.06 16.71 -6.17
C ASP A 257 33.32 17.57 -6.30
N ARG A 258 33.29 18.62 -7.14
CA ARG A 258 34.39 19.57 -7.32
C ARG A 258 34.85 20.25 -6.03
N PHE A 259 34.02 20.23 -4.99
CA PHE A 259 34.29 20.81 -3.67
C PHE A 259 34.72 19.79 -2.60
N GLY A 260 34.84 18.50 -2.94
CA GLY A 260 35.26 17.44 -2.02
C GLY A 260 34.34 16.22 -2.01
N SER A 261 34.54 15.32 -1.05
CA SER A 261 33.68 14.15 -0.83
C SER A 261 32.40 14.53 -0.11
N LEU A 262 31.26 14.22 -0.72
CA LEU A 262 29.91 14.42 -0.20
C LEU A 262 29.34 13.04 0.14
N PHE A 263 28.94 12.84 1.40
CA PHE A 263 28.28 11.61 1.84
C PHE A 263 26.77 11.83 1.87
N ASP A 264 26.04 11.11 1.03
CA ASP A 264 24.59 11.16 0.98
C ASP A 264 24.00 9.86 1.55
N LEU A 265 22.92 9.97 2.31
CA LEU A 265 22.31 8.82 2.96
C LEU A 265 21.20 8.26 2.06
N VAL A 266 21.34 7.00 1.67
CA VAL A 266 20.38 6.27 0.84
C VAL A 266 19.81 5.14 1.70
N ALA A 267 18.52 5.23 2.00
CA ALA A 267 17.75 4.23 2.75
C ALA A 267 16.72 3.55 1.85
#